data_AF-A0A9E8SCR9-F1
#
_entry.id   AF-A0A9E8SCR9-F1
#
_cell.length_a   1.000
_cell.length_b   1.000
_cell.length_c   1.000
_cell.angle_alpha   90.00
_cell.angle_beta   90.00
_cell.angle_gamma   90.00
#
_symmetry.space_group_name_H-M   'P 1'
#
loop_
_entity.id
_entity.type
_entity.pdbx_description
1 polymer ?
#
loop_
_entity_poly.entity_id
_entity_poly.type
_entity_poly.pdbx_seq_one_letter_code
_entity_poly.pdbx_strand_id
1 'polypeptide(L)'
;MAEQLQAVSITGAGVTDDGNGMTYAFDPAAAGVGVHTLTYTFTDGNSCTNAASDDVEVFALPTVNYTALADLCLDAGVQTGLGGGTATGGVYSGAGVTDDGNGMTYAFDPAAAGVGVHTLTYTFTDGNGCTNAASDDVEVFALPTVNYTALADLCLDAGVQTGLGGGTATGGVYSGAGVTDDGNGMTYAFDPAAAGVGVHTLTYTFTDGNGCTNAASDDVEVFALPTVNYTALADLCLDAGVQTGLGGGTATGGVYYWSWCY
;
A
#
# COMPACT_ATOMS: atom_id res chain seq x y z
N MET A 1 78.61 -9.69 27.65
CA MET A 1 77.75 -10.65 26.94
C MET A 1 76.76 -9.80 26.17
N ALA A 2 76.90 -9.74 24.85
CA ALA A 2 75.90 -9.09 24.02
C ALA A 2 74.65 -9.97 24.05
N GLU A 3 73.54 -9.41 24.51
CA GLU A 3 72.22 -9.97 24.32
C GLU A 3 71.96 -9.96 22.81
N GLN A 4 72.25 -11.08 22.14
CA GLN A 4 71.98 -11.23 20.72
C GLN A 4 70.46 -11.19 20.58
N LEU A 5 69.96 -10.10 20.00
CA LEU A 5 68.56 -9.92 19.65
C LEU A 5 68.16 -11.07 18.73
N GLN A 6 67.26 -11.94 19.19
CA GLN A 6 66.64 -12.95 18.35
C GLN A 6 65.77 -12.22 17.33
N ALA A 7 66.01 -12.49 16.05
CA ALA A 7 65.24 -11.88 14.98
C ALA A 7 64.14 -12.86 14.55
N VAL A 8 62.91 -12.37 14.59
CA VAL A 8 61.72 -13.10 14.19
C VAL A 8 61.00 -12.27 13.14
N SER A 9 60.58 -12.91 12.06
CA SER A 9 59.77 -12.25 11.04
C SER A 9 58.71 -13.18 10.48
N ILE A 10 57.50 -12.66 10.28
CA ILE A 10 56.42 -13.35 9.57
C ILE A 10 56.16 -12.63 8.25
N THR A 11 56.16 -13.39 7.16
CA THR A 11 55.95 -12.85 5.81
C THR A 11 54.87 -13.63 5.09
N GLY A 12 54.07 -12.93 4.30
CA GLY A 12 52.99 -13.49 3.49
C GLY A 12 52.15 -12.35 2.89
N ALA A 13 51.32 -12.66 1.90
CA ALA A 13 50.35 -11.68 1.42
C ALA A 13 49.38 -11.30 2.56
N GLY A 14 49.06 -10.02 2.69
CA GLY A 14 48.19 -9.51 3.76
C GLY A 14 48.78 -9.54 5.18
N VAL A 15 50.02 -9.99 5.36
CA VAL A 15 50.69 -9.95 6.68
C VAL A 15 51.26 -8.56 6.95
N THR A 16 50.96 -8.04 8.13
CA THR A 16 51.70 -6.92 8.74
C THR A 16 52.38 -7.43 10.01
N ASP A 17 53.70 -7.44 10.01
CA ASP A 17 54.53 -7.82 11.16
C ASP A 17 54.91 -6.57 11.95
N ASP A 18 54.68 -6.59 13.26
CA ASP A 18 55.01 -5.48 14.16
C ASP A 18 56.47 -5.51 14.64
N GLY A 19 57.24 -6.54 14.24
CA GLY A 19 58.65 -6.70 14.53
C GLY A 19 58.96 -7.02 15.98
N ASN A 20 57.95 -7.31 16.81
CA ASN A 20 58.14 -7.73 18.21
C ASN A 20 58.50 -9.22 18.36
N GLY A 21 58.37 -9.97 17.25
CA GLY A 21 58.72 -11.38 17.17
C GLY A 21 57.79 -12.35 17.87
N MET A 22 56.59 -11.90 18.23
CA MET A 22 55.58 -12.65 18.97
C MET A 22 54.19 -12.55 18.32
N THR A 23 53.87 -11.46 17.64
CA THR A 23 52.56 -11.22 17.02
C THR A 23 52.67 -10.69 15.59
N TYR A 24 51.64 -10.96 14.80
CA TYR A 24 51.44 -10.39 13.48
C TYR A 24 49.95 -10.13 13.26
N ALA A 25 49.63 -9.25 12.32
CA ALA A 25 48.26 -9.07 11.82
C ALA A 25 48.16 -9.68 10.42
N PHE A 26 47.02 -10.31 10.12
CA PHE A 26 46.67 -10.76 8.78
C PHE A 26 45.41 -10.02 8.33
N ASP A 27 45.50 -9.33 7.20
CA ASP A 27 44.37 -8.68 6.53
C ASP A 27 43.95 -9.52 5.32
N PRO A 28 42.84 -10.28 5.42
CA PRO A 28 42.33 -11.09 4.31
C PRO A 28 41.99 -10.26 3.07
N ALA A 29 41.58 -9.00 3.21
CA ALA A 29 41.26 -8.14 2.08
C ALA A 29 42.53 -7.72 1.32
N ALA A 30 43.63 -7.49 2.04
CA ALA A 30 44.93 -7.23 1.43
C ALA A 30 45.56 -8.49 0.81
N ALA A 31 45.33 -9.68 1.39
CA ALA A 31 45.78 -10.95 0.82
C ALA A 31 44.99 -11.29 -0.47
N GLY A 32 43.69 -11.03 -0.49
CA GLY A 32 42.78 -11.40 -1.58
C GLY A 32 42.30 -12.85 -1.47
N VAL A 33 41.40 -13.26 -2.36
CA VAL A 33 40.84 -14.62 -2.37
C VAL A 33 41.89 -15.63 -2.81
N GLY A 34 41.99 -16.76 -2.12
CA GLY A 34 42.87 -17.87 -2.44
C GLY A 34 43.64 -18.40 -1.23
N VAL A 35 44.52 -19.37 -1.49
CA VAL A 35 45.41 -19.94 -0.49
C VAL A 35 46.69 -19.11 -0.42
N HIS A 36 47.04 -18.67 0.79
CA HIS A 36 48.22 -17.86 1.08
C HIS A 36 49.14 -18.59 2.04
N THR A 37 50.38 -18.79 1.62
CA THR A 37 51.41 -19.37 2.50
C THR A 37 51.99 -18.27 3.39
N LEU A 38 51.86 -18.47 4.71
CA LEU A 38 52.51 -17.64 5.73
C LEU A 38 53.81 -18.30 6.15
N THR A 39 54.91 -17.55 6.16
CA THR A 39 56.24 -18.05 6.54
C THR A 39 56.73 -17.35 7.80
N TYR A 40 56.93 -18.11 8.86
CA TYR A 40 57.60 -17.69 10.08
C TYR A 40 59.08 -18.02 10.00
N THR A 41 59.94 -17.02 10.11
CA THR A 41 61.41 -17.17 10.12
C THR A 41 61.96 -16.78 11.48
N PHE A 42 62.82 -17.64 12.04
CA PHE A 42 63.49 -17.43 13.31
C PHE A 42 65.01 -17.52 13.13
N THR A 43 65.72 -16.54 13.69
CA THR A 43 67.19 -16.55 13.76
C THR A 43 67.63 -16.50 15.22
N ASP A 44 68.42 -17.49 15.64
CA ASP A 44 68.92 -17.58 17.00
C ASP A 44 70.10 -16.60 17.26
N GLY A 45 70.51 -16.51 18.54
CA GLY A 45 71.64 -15.68 18.95
C GLY A 45 73.02 -16.15 18.45
N ASN A 46 73.07 -17.24 17.68
CA ASN A 46 74.26 -17.79 17.04
C ASN A 46 74.23 -17.59 15.52
N SER A 47 73.27 -16.81 15.01
CA SER A 47 73.04 -16.55 13.59
C SER A 47 72.62 -17.78 12.78
N CYS A 48 72.08 -18.81 13.42
CA CYS A 48 71.44 -19.93 12.74
C CYS A 48 69.97 -19.55 12.46
N THR A 49 69.55 -19.69 11.20
CA THR A 49 68.19 -19.35 10.76
C THR A 49 67.43 -20.61 10.33
N ASN A 50 66.15 -20.69 10.71
CA ASN A 50 65.22 -21.68 10.18
C ASN A 50 63.84 -21.04 9.96
N ALA A 51 63.01 -21.66 9.12
CA ALA A 51 61.67 -21.19 8.82
C ALA A 51 60.65 -22.33 8.86
N ALA A 52 59.42 -21.99 9.23
CA ALA A 52 58.25 -22.84 9.12
C ALA A 52 57.18 -22.10 8.33
N SER A 53 56.39 -22.82 7.55
CA SER A 53 55.29 -22.25 6.78
C SER A 53 54.00 -23.01 7.01
N ASP A 54 52.89 -22.29 6.98
CA ASP A 54 51.55 -22.86 6.98
C ASP A 54 50.65 -22.05 6.04
N ASP A 55 49.58 -22.67 5.56
CA ASP A 55 48.69 -22.06 4.58
C ASP A 55 47.42 -21.53 5.26
N VAL A 56 46.94 -20.37 4.81
CA VAL A 56 45.62 -19.82 5.15
C VAL A 56 44.80 -19.66 3.87
N GLU A 57 43.58 -20.17 3.85
CA GLU A 57 42.66 -19.99 2.74
C GLU A 57 41.69 -18.83 3.03
N VAL A 58 41.63 -17.87 2.11
CA VAL A 58 40.66 -16.77 2.12
C VAL A 58 39.59 -17.08 1.08
N PHE A 59 38.37 -17.35 1.54
CA PHE A 59 37.21 -17.61 0.68
C PHE A 59 36.65 -16.32 0.09
N ALA A 60 36.09 -16.41 -1.13
CA ALA A 60 35.33 -15.33 -1.71
C ALA A 60 34.00 -15.15 -0.97
N LEU A 61 33.50 -13.91 -0.89
CA LEU A 61 32.12 -13.67 -0.49
C LEU A 61 31.16 -14.25 -1.54
N PRO A 62 29.98 -14.73 -1.14
CA PRO A 62 28.99 -15.19 -2.10
C PRO A 62 28.47 -14.03 -2.96
N THR A 63 28.19 -14.31 -4.23
CA THR A 63 27.48 -13.38 -5.12
C THR A 63 25.99 -13.41 -4.79
N VAL A 64 25.47 -12.27 -4.31
CA VAL A 64 24.06 -12.13 -3.95
C VAL A 64 23.46 -11.01 -4.79
N ASN A 65 22.35 -11.28 -5.46
CA ASN A 65 21.50 -10.28 -6.09
C ASN A 65 20.10 -10.43 -5.52
N TYR A 66 19.37 -9.32 -5.50
CA TYR A 66 18.00 -9.24 -5.03
C TYR A 66 17.24 -8.21 -5.87
N THR A 67 15.99 -8.53 -6.18
CA THR A 67 15.04 -7.62 -6.81
C THR A 67 13.77 -7.64 -5.98
N ALA A 68 13.33 -6.48 -5.52
CA ALA A 68 12.14 -6.34 -4.71
C ALA A 68 10.87 -6.55 -5.56
N LEU A 69 9.73 -6.66 -4.88
CA LEU A 69 8.43 -6.60 -5.52
C LEU A 69 8.18 -5.22 -6.17
N ALA A 70 7.24 -5.16 -7.11
CA ALA A 70 6.79 -3.88 -7.65
C ALA A 70 6.08 -3.03 -6.59
N ASP A 71 6.06 -1.72 -6.81
CA ASP A 71 5.41 -0.74 -5.93
C ASP A 71 3.92 -1.05 -5.72
N LEU A 72 3.40 -0.67 -4.54
CA LEU A 72 2.06 -1.03 -4.10
C LEU A 72 1.33 0.16 -3.49
N CYS A 73 0.00 0.09 -3.50
CA CYS A 73 -0.84 0.97 -2.69
C CYS A 73 -0.86 0.51 -1.24
N LEU A 74 -1.05 1.46 -0.32
CA LEU A 74 -1.13 1.19 1.12
C LEU A 74 -2.16 0.11 1.50
N ASP A 75 -3.24 -0.02 0.72
CA ASP A 75 -4.35 -0.95 0.93
C ASP A 75 -4.27 -2.24 0.09
N ALA A 76 -3.15 -2.49 -0.60
CA ALA A 76 -2.99 -3.68 -1.46
C ALA A 76 -3.09 -5.01 -0.68
N GLY A 77 -3.06 -4.97 0.64
CA GLY A 77 -3.07 -6.13 1.53
C GLY A 77 -1.73 -6.85 1.57
N VAL A 78 -1.67 -7.93 2.36
CA VAL A 78 -0.44 -8.72 2.51
C VAL A 78 -0.15 -9.49 1.22
N GLN A 79 1.02 -9.23 0.65
CA GLN A 79 1.55 -9.95 -0.49
C GLN A 79 2.38 -11.14 0.00
N THR A 80 2.04 -12.37 -0.42
CA THR A 80 2.69 -13.60 0.07
C THR A 80 3.43 -14.34 -1.04
N GLY A 81 4.43 -15.14 -0.68
CA GLY A 81 5.17 -15.97 -1.64
C GLY A 81 6.08 -15.15 -2.54
N LEU A 82 6.53 -13.98 -2.06
CA LEU A 82 7.49 -13.14 -2.74
C LEU A 82 8.89 -13.73 -2.64
N GLY A 83 9.76 -13.43 -3.60
CA GLY A 83 11.15 -13.87 -3.61
C GLY A 83 12.03 -12.82 -4.28
N GLY A 84 13.05 -13.26 -5.02
CA GLY A 84 13.92 -12.37 -5.81
C GLY A 84 15.40 -12.49 -5.43
N GLY A 85 15.73 -13.16 -4.33
CA GLY A 85 17.12 -13.51 -3.99
C GLY A 85 17.66 -14.62 -4.89
N THR A 86 18.89 -14.45 -5.43
CA THR A 86 19.48 -15.42 -6.37
C THR A 86 20.09 -16.66 -5.75
N ALA A 87 20.51 -16.61 -4.48
CA ALA A 87 21.02 -17.77 -3.74
C ALA A 87 19.91 -18.34 -2.86
N THR A 88 19.68 -19.64 -2.80
CA THR A 88 18.68 -20.25 -1.90
C THR A 88 19.23 -20.43 -0.49
N GLY A 89 18.40 -20.18 0.53
CA GLY A 89 18.76 -20.32 1.95
C GLY A 89 19.08 -19.02 2.67
N GLY A 90 18.86 -17.86 2.05
CA GLY A 90 19.05 -16.55 2.68
C GLY A 90 17.79 -16.07 3.42
N VAL A 91 17.91 -14.89 4.01
CA VAL A 91 16.88 -14.28 4.88
C VAL A 91 16.50 -12.92 4.33
N TYR A 92 15.20 -12.67 4.20
CA TYR A 92 14.64 -11.38 3.82
C TYR A 92 14.38 -10.52 5.06
N SER A 93 14.60 -9.21 4.94
CA SER A 93 14.40 -8.25 6.01
C SER A 93 14.05 -6.86 5.47
N GLY A 94 13.39 -6.04 6.30
CA GLY A 94 12.94 -4.70 5.95
C GLY A 94 11.64 -4.33 6.65
N ALA A 95 11.21 -3.08 6.53
CA ALA A 95 9.89 -2.67 7.02
C ALA A 95 8.79 -3.41 6.25
N GLY A 96 7.74 -3.87 6.95
CA GLY A 96 6.66 -4.65 6.36
C GLY A 96 7.01 -6.07 5.90
N VAL A 97 8.27 -6.50 6.00
CA VAL A 97 8.70 -7.86 5.62
C VAL A 97 8.46 -8.84 6.76
N THR A 98 7.87 -10.00 6.42
CA THR A 98 7.85 -11.20 7.24
C THR A 98 8.55 -12.32 6.48
N ASP A 99 9.72 -12.75 6.95
CA ASP A 99 10.45 -13.88 6.35
C ASP A 99 9.76 -15.21 6.70
N ASP A 100 9.59 -16.10 5.72
CA ASP A 100 8.90 -17.38 5.92
C ASP A 100 9.82 -18.45 6.56
N GLY A 101 11.11 -18.16 6.75
CA GLY A 101 12.10 -19.07 7.33
C GLY A 101 12.46 -20.27 6.44
N ASN A 102 11.92 -20.32 5.22
CA ASN A 102 12.17 -21.41 4.26
C ASN A 102 13.39 -21.15 3.36
N GLY A 103 14.00 -19.97 3.46
CA GLY A 103 15.17 -19.58 2.69
C GLY A 103 14.90 -19.20 1.24
N MET A 104 13.64 -19.04 0.84
CA MET A 104 13.25 -18.78 -0.55
C MET A 104 12.24 -17.64 -0.67
N THR A 105 11.28 -17.58 0.25
CA THR A 105 10.17 -16.63 0.18
C THR A 105 9.95 -15.81 1.43
N TYR A 106 9.24 -14.70 1.26
CA TYR A 106 8.75 -13.84 2.31
C TYR A 106 7.35 -13.31 1.98
N ALA A 107 6.72 -12.68 2.96
CA ALA A 107 5.53 -11.86 2.78
C ALA A 107 5.84 -10.37 3.03
N PHE A 108 5.14 -9.48 2.32
CA PHE A 108 5.23 -8.03 2.49
C PHE A 108 3.86 -7.45 2.80
N ASP A 109 3.76 -6.69 3.89
CA ASP A 109 2.57 -5.94 4.27
C ASP A 109 2.81 -4.42 4.08
N PRO A 110 2.23 -3.79 3.03
CA PRO A 110 2.40 -2.37 2.76
C PRO A 110 1.81 -1.50 3.89
N ALA A 111 0.77 -1.96 4.59
CA ALA A 111 0.19 -1.22 5.71
C ALA A 111 1.13 -1.23 6.93
N ALA A 112 1.87 -2.32 7.14
CA ALA A 112 2.88 -2.42 8.19
C ALA A 112 4.16 -1.63 7.86
N ALA A 113 4.55 -1.54 6.58
CA ALA A 113 5.66 -0.69 6.14
C ALA A 113 5.31 0.80 6.24
N GLY A 114 4.06 1.16 5.88
CA GLY A 114 3.59 2.55 5.81
C GLY A 114 3.94 3.21 4.47
N VAL A 115 3.43 4.42 4.24
CA VAL A 115 3.66 5.17 2.99
C VAL A 115 5.13 5.60 2.88
N GLY A 116 5.73 5.42 1.70
CA GLY A 116 7.08 5.85 1.36
C GLY A 116 7.92 4.75 0.70
N VAL A 117 9.19 5.06 0.45
CA VAL A 117 10.16 4.12 -0.11
C VAL A 117 10.80 3.32 1.02
N HIS A 118 10.83 1.99 0.86
CA HIS A 118 11.37 1.05 1.84
C HIS A 118 12.43 0.16 1.20
N THR A 119 13.63 0.17 1.77
CA THR A 119 14.70 -0.73 1.37
C THR A 119 14.49 -2.11 1.97
N LEU A 120 14.37 -3.11 1.10
CA LEU A 120 14.32 -4.52 1.47
C LEU A 120 15.68 -5.16 1.24
N THR A 121 16.10 -6.04 2.14
CA THR A 121 17.43 -6.65 2.13
C THR A 121 17.34 -8.17 2.17
N TYR A 122 18.07 -8.82 1.25
CA TYR A 122 18.28 -10.25 1.23
C TYR A 122 19.71 -10.59 1.64
N THR A 123 19.88 -11.36 2.72
CA THR A 123 21.18 -11.76 3.25
C THR A 123 21.40 -13.26 3.09
N PHE A 124 22.53 -13.67 2.55
CA PHE A 124 22.86 -15.08 2.33
C PHE A 124 24.24 -15.42 2.91
N THR A 125 24.35 -16.60 3.53
CA THR A 125 25.60 -17.16 4.05
C THR A 125 25.89 -18.47 3.33
N ASP A 126 27.07 -18.59 2.75
CA ASP A 126 27.47 -19.78 2.01
C ASP A 126 27.95 -20.92 2.92
N GLY A 127 28.29 -22.07 2.31
CA GLY A 127 28.79 -23.24 3.03
C GLY A 127 30.16 -23.05 3.71
N ASN A 128 30.91 -22.01 3.35
CA ASN A 128 32.18 -21.65 3.98
C ASN A 128 31.99 -20.66 5.15
N GLY A 129 30.75 -20.25 5.42
CA GLY A 129 30.42 -19.28 6.46
C GLY A 129 30.62 -17.82 6.03
N CYS A 130 30.83 -17.55 4.74
CA CYS A 130 30.93 -16.19 4.23
C CYS A 130 29.54 -15.62 3.98
N THR A 131 29.27 -14.43 4.51
CA THR A 131 27.97 -13.74 4.38
C THR A 131 28.07 -12.54 3.45
N ASN A 132 27.08 -12.38 2.58
CA ASN A 132 26.89 -11.17 1.78
C ASN A 132 25.39 -10.84 1.66
N ALA A 133 25.07 -9.62 1.23
CA ALA A 133 23.69 -9.17 1.09
C ALA A 133 23.50 -8.32 -0.16
N ALA A 134 22.26 -8.29 -0.64
CA ALA A 134 21.80 -7.36 -1.67
C ALA A 134 20.50 -6.70 -1.21
N SER A 135 20.28 -5.47 -1.65
CA SER A 135 19.09 -4.68 -1.31
C SER A 135 18.46 -4.09 -2.55
N ASP A 136 17.15 -3.91 -2.50
CA ASP A 136 16.36 -3.22 -3.50
C ASP A 136 15.18 -2.54 -2.81
N ASP A 137 14.63 -1.50 -3.44
CA ASP A 137 13.60 -0.67 -2.84
C ASP A 137 12.20 -1.05 -3.36
N VAL A 138 11.19 -0.84 -2.50
CA VAL A 138 9.77 -0.84 -2.87
C VAL A 138 9.13 0.46 -2.40
N GLU A 139 8.33 1.11 -3.25
CA GLU A 139 7.52 2.26 -2.84
C GLU A 139 6.10 1.82 -2.46
N VAL A 140 5.65 2.28 -1.29
CA VAL A 140 4.25 2.18 -0.86
C VAL A 140 3.59 3.54 -1.05
N PHE A 141 2.68 3.62 -2.02
CA PHE A 141 1.93 4.82 -2.33
C PHE A 141 0.79 5.05 -1.34
N ALA A 142 0.57 6.32 -0.98
CA ALA A 142 -0.62 6.73 -0.26
C ALA A 142 -1.87 6.56 -1.12
N LEU A 143 -3.01 6.33 -0.48
CA LEU A 143 -4.29 6.41 -1.17
C LEU A 143 -4.63 7.87 -1.50
N PRO A 144 -5.32 8.13 -2.63
CA PRO A 144 -5.77 9.48 -2.93
C PRO A 144 -6.75 9.99 -1.87
N THR A 145 -6.67 11.29 -1.58
CA THR A 145 -7.67 11.94 -0.71
C THR A 145 -8.92 12.25 -1.52
N VAL A 146 -10.02 11.60 -1.18
CA VAL A 146 -11.31 11.73 -1.86
C VAL A 146 -12.35 12.22 -0.86
N ASN A 147 -13.06 13.27 -1.23
CA ASN A 147 -14.26 13.76 -0.54
C ASN A 147 -15.39 13.82 -1.55
N TYR A 148 -16.61 13.70 -1.06
CA TYR A 148 -17.81 13.79 -1.87
C TYR A 148 -18.93 14.43 -1.06
N THR A 149 -19.74 15.24 -1.72
CA THR A 149 -20.96 15.83 -1.17
C THR A 149 -22.06 15.61 -2.19
N ALA A 150 -23.11 14.92 -1.76
CA ALA A 150 -24.25 14.62 -2.62
C ALA A 150 -25.10 15.88 -2.86
N LEU A 151 -26.03 15.77 -3.80
CA LEU A 151 -27.09 16.76 -3.98
C LEU A 151 -28.00 16.83 -2.74
N ALA A 152 -28.68 17.95 -2.56
CA ALA A 152 -29.69 18.09 -1.51
C ALA A 152 -30.91 17.18 -1.77
N ASP A 153 -31.60 16.82 -0.69
CA ASP A 153 -32.82 16.00 -0.72
C ASP A 153 -33.91 16.59 -1.63
N LEU A 154 -34.72 15.70 -2.21
CA LEU A 154 -35.73 16.06 -3.20
C LEU A 154 -36.95 15.15 -3.16
N CYS A 155 -38.05 15.59 -3.78
CA CYS A 155 -39.25 14.77 -3.94
C CYS A 155 -39.09 13.77 -5.10
N LEU A 156 -39.86 12.66 -5.03
CA LEU A 156 -39.89 11.62 -6.07
C LEU A 156 -40.18 12.16 -7.49
N ASP A 157 -40.89 13.29 -7.60
CA ASP A 157 -41.30 13.90 -8.87
C ASP A 157 -40.42 15.08 -9.31
N ALA A 158 -39.27 15.33 -8.66
CA ALA A 158 -38.40 16.47 -9.01
C ALA A 158 -37.77 16.37 -10.41
N GLY A 159 -37.91 15.21 -11.07
CA GLY A 159 -37.31 14.92 -12.38
C GLY A 159 -35.81 14.64 -12.31
N VAL A 160 -35.22 14.36 -13.47
CA VAL A 160 -33.78 14.07 -13.57
C VAL A 160 -32.97 15.33 -13.32
N GLN A 161 -32.11 15.28 -12.31
CA GLN A 161 -31.14 16.32 -12.00
C GLN A 161 -29.85 16.05 -12.78
N THR A 162 -29.31 17.03 -13.50
CA THR A 162 -28.12 16.85 -14.37
C THR A 162 -27.01 17.84 -14.03
N GLY A 163 -25.78 17.53 -14.45
CA GLY A 163 -24.62 18.38 -14.18
C GLY A 163 -24.25 18.44 -12.69
N LEU A 164 -24.62 17.40 -11.94
CA LEU A 164 -24.25 17.26 -10.53
C LEU A 164 -22.78 16.88 -10.43
N GLY A 165 -22.14 17.23 -9.32
CA GLY A 165 -20.74 16.89 -9.04
C GLY A 165 -20.53 16.81 -7.53
N GLY A 166 -19.39 17.29 -7.05
CA GLY A 166 -19.10 17.35 -5.61
C GLY A 166 -17.99 16.38 -5.18
N GLY A 167 -17.52 15.51 -6.07
CA GLY A 167 -16.31 14.72 -5.85
C GLY A 167 -15.04 15.57 -5.95
N THR A 168 -14.10 15.40 -5.02
CA THR A 168 -12.77 16.00 -5.11
C THR A 168 -11.78 15.09 -5.84
N ALA A 169 -10.81 15.70 -6.56
CA ALA A 169 -9.94 15.06 -7.56
C ALA A 169 -10.69 14.69 -8.84
N THR A 170 -10.39 15.39 -9.94
CA THR A 170 -11.06 15.21 -11.24
C THR A 170 -10.66 13.90 -11.90
N GLY A 171 -11.62 13.19 -12.49
CA GLY A 171 -11.39 11.92 -13.20
C GLY A 171 -11.99 10.69 -12.52
N GLY A 172 -12.73 10.85 -11.42
CA GLY A 172 -13.40 9.76 -10.74
C GLY A 172 -14.75 9.41 -11.35
N VAL A 173 -15.40 8.41 -10.77
CA VAL A 173 -16.66 7.83 -11.25
C VAL A 173 -17.71 7.90 -10.15
N TYR A 174 -18.88 8.42 -10.48
CA TYR A 174 -20.03 8.45 -9.59
C TYR A 174 -20.86 7.17 -9.73
N SER A 175 -21.40 6.68 -8.63
CA SER A 175 -22.24 5.47 -8.60
C SER A 175 -23.27 5.51 -7.46
N GLY A 176 -24.33 4.74 -7.59
CA GLY A 176 -25.43 4.67 -6.62
C GLY A 176 -26.78 4.44 -7.29
N ALA A 177 -27.84 4.25 -6.50
CA ALA A 177 -29.19 4.15 -7.02
C ALA A 177 -29.62 5.49 -7.67
N GLY A 178 -30.24 5.42 -8.85
CA GLY A 178 -30.63 6.62 -9.60
C GLY A 178 -29.49 7.43 -10.21
N VAL A 179 -28.22 7.05 -10.01
CA VAL A 179 -27.06 7.74 -10.61
C VAL A 179 -26.78 7.25 -12.02
N THR A 180 -26.54 8.18 -12.93
CA THR A 180 -25.94 7.95 -14.24
C THR A 180 -24.69 8.82 -14.35
N ASP A 181 -23.51 8.19 -14.36
CA ASP A 181 -22.23 8.90 -14.56
C ASP A 181 -22.11 9.42 -16.00
N ASP A 182 -21.63 10.64 -16.19
CA ASP A 182 -21.49 11.24 -17.54
C ASP A 182 -20.23 10.75 -18.28
N GLY A 183 -19.36 9.97 -17.63
CA GLY A 183 -18.11 9.46 -18.20
C GLY A 183 -17.05 10.53 -18.47
N ASN A 184 -17.27 11.75 -18.00
CA ASN A 184 -16.35 12.89 -18.19
C ASN A 184 -15.42 13.13 -16.99
N GLY A 185 -15.58 12.34 -15.91
CA GLY A 185 -14.77 12.44 -14.70
C GLY A 185 -15.10 13.63 -13.80
N MET A 186 -16.18 14.35 -14.05
CA MET A 186 -16.56 15.57 -13.32
C MET A 186 -18.01 15.58 -12.87
N THR A 187 -18.93 15.08 -13.70
CA THR A 187 -20.36 15.20 -13.47
C THR A 187 -21.14 13.90 -13.62
N TYR A 188 -22.33 13.89 -13.04
CA TYR A 188 -23.32 12.83 -13.16
C TYR A 188 -24.75 13.41 -13.20
N ALA A 189 -25.71 12.55 -13.51
CA ALA A 189 -27.14 12.81 -13.38
C ALA A 189 -27.77 11.92 -12.29
N PHE A 190 -28.78 12.43 -11.59
CA PHE A 190 -29.55 11.70 -10.59
C PHE A 190 -31.04 11.69 -10.95
N ASP A 191 -31.64 10.51 -11.04
CA ASP A 191 -33.07 10.32 -11.25
C ASP A 191 -33.74 9.81 -9.94
N PRO A 192 -34.50 10.66 -9.23
CA PRO A 192 -35.19 10.26 -7.99
C PRO A 192 -36.25 9.19 -8.23
N ALA A 193 -36.87 9.16 -9.41
CA ALA A 193 -37.87 8.14 -9.73
C ALA A 193 -37.21 6.77 -9.95
N ALA A 194 -35.99 6.75 -10.47
CA ALA A 194 -35.19 5.52 -10.61
C ALA A 194 -34.59 5.06 -9.26
N ALA A 195 -34.19 5.98 -8.39
CA ALA A 195 -33.73 5.65 -7.04
C ALA A 195 -34.89 5.12 -6.15
N GLY A 196 -36.08 5.74 -6.27
CA GLY A 196 -37.24 5.44 -5.44
C GLY A 196 -37.24 6.21 -4.11
N VAL A 197 -38.32 6.10 -3.34
CA VAL A 197 -38.45 6.79 -2.03
C VAL A 197 -37.49 6.17 -1.01
N GLY A 198 -36.80 7.00 -0.24
CA GLY A 198 -35.89 6.59 0.84
C GLY A 198 -34.55 7.31 0.80
N VAL A 199 -33.65 6.91 1.69
CA VAL A 199 -32.27 7.41 1.74
C VAL A 199 -31.38 6.54 0.85
N HIS A 200 -30.61 7.16 -0.03
CA HIS A 200 -29.72 6.51 -0.98
C HIS A 200 -28.29 6.98 -0.81
N THR A 201 -27.36 6.05 -0.59
CA THR A 201 -25.93 6.35 -0.56
C THR A 201 -25.38 6.45 -1.98
N LEU A 202 -24.79 7.61 -2.27
CA LEU A 202 -24.08 7.88 -3.51
C LEU A 202 -22.58 7.81 -3.25
N THR A 203 -21.82 7.24 -4.17
CA THR A 203 -20.37 7.00 -4.00
C THR A 203 -19.60 7.62 -5.17
N TYR A 204 -18.54 8.36 -4.85
CA TYR A 204 -17.55 8.84 -5.81
C TYR A 204 -16.22 8.10 -5.59
N THR A 205 -15.74 7.42 -6.63
CA THR A 205 -14.51 6.62 -6.60
C THR A 205 -13.46 7.24 -7.52
N PHE A 206 -12.24 7.41 -7.04
CA PHE A 206 -11.14 7.99 -7.81
C PHE A 206 -9.88 7.14 -7.74
N THR A 207 -9.22 6.97 -8.88
CA THR A 207 -7.93 6.29 -9.02
C THR A 207 -6.87 7.30 -9.46
N ASP A 208 -5.77 7.37 -8.73
CA ASP A 208 -4.68 8.29 -9.05
C ASP A 208 -3.73 7.75 -10.14
N GLY A 209 -2.69 8.54 -10.46
CA GLY A 209 -1.70 8.17 -11.47
C GLY A 209 -0.80 6.99 -11.08
N ASN A 210 -0.75 6.62 -9.79
CA ASN A 210 -0.01 5.46 -9.30
C ASN A 210 -0.89 4.19 -9.29
N GLY A 211 -2.16 4.29 -9.69
CA GLY A 211 -3.11 3.19 -9.70
C GLY A 211 -3.81 2.95 -8.36
N CYS A 212 -3.60 3.81 -7.36
CA CYS A 212 -4.24 3.69 -6.06
C CYS A 212 -5.64 4.28 -6.08
N THR A 213 -6.60 3.55 -5.51
CA THR A 213 -8.01 3.89 -5.57
C THR A 213 -8.56 4.18 -4.18
N ASN A 214 -9.37 5.22 -4.07
CA ASN A 214 -10.14 5.50 -2.85
C ASN A 214 -11.53 6.04 -3.23
N ALA A 215 -12.45 6.03 -2.27
CA ALA A 215 -13.82 6.49 -2.48
C ALA A 215 -14.33 7.31 -1.30
N ALA A 216 -15.29 8.19 -1.58
CA ALA A 216 -16.10 8.88 -0.58
C ALA A 216 -17.57 8.74 -0.92
N SER A 217 -18.42 8.70 0.11
CA SER A 217 -19.86 8.56 -0.04
C SER A 217 -20.60 9.61 0.76
N ASP A 218 -21.77 9.98 0.26
CA ASP A 218 -22.73 10.86 0.94
C ASP A 218 -24.15 10.43 0.54
N ASP A 219 -25.13 10.78 1.37
CA ASP A 219 -26.50 10.31 1.22
C ASP A 219 -27.41 11.40 0.59
N VAL A 220 -28.44 10.95 -0.12
CA VAL A 220 -29.56 11.78 -0.58
C VAL A 220 -30.88 11.14 -0.18
N GLU A 221 -31.81 11.91 0.39
CA GLU A 221 -33.17 11.45 0.67
C GLU A 221 -34.14 11.82 -0.47
N VAL A 222 -34.91 10.83 -0.92
CA VAL A 222 -36.01 11.00 -1.86
C VAL A 222 -37.34 10.88 -1.12
N PHE A 223 -38.06 11.99 -1.01
CA PHE A 223 -39.34 12.05 -0.30
C PHE A 223 -40.51 11.53 -1.16
N ALA A 224 -41.42 10.78 -0.51
CA ALA A 224 -42.69 10.39 -1.12
C ALA A 224 -43.60 11.60 -1.37
N LEU A 225 -44.42 11.51 -2.41
CA LEU A 225 -45.47 12.49 -2.65
C LEU A 225 -46.56 12.37 -1.57
N PRO A 226 -47.14 13.49 -1.10
CA PRO A 226 -48.23 13.45 -0.15
C PRO A 226 -49.45 12.72 -0.75
N THR A 227 -50.06 11.84 0.04
CA THR A 227 -51.32 11.17 -0.37
C THR A 227 -52.49 12.13 -0.20
N VAL A 228 -53.15 12.48 -1.31
CA VAL A 228 -54.37 13.31 -1.30
C VAL A 228 -55.58 12.42 -1.53
N ASN A 229 -56.45 12.31 -0.52
CA ASN A 229 -57.74 11.63 -0.65
C ASN A 229 -58.87 12.66 -0.69
N TYR A 230 -59.85 12.43 -1.55
CA TYR A 230 -61.08 13.20 -1.62
C TYR A 230 -62.28 12.25 -1.59
N THR A 231 -63.22 12.49 -0.69
CA THR A 231 -64.51 11.79 -0.68
C THR A 231 -65.55 12.69 -1.34
N ALA A 232 -66.04 12.26 -2.50
CA ALA A 232 -67.14 12.93 -3.16
C ALA A 232 -68.41 12.85 -2.30
N LEU A 233 -69.29 13.81 -2.49
CA LEU A 233 -70.65 13.78 -1.98
C LEU A 233 -71.38 12.51 -2.44
N ALA A 234 -72.25 11.98 -1.58
CA ALA A 234 -73.28 11.04 -2.02
C ALA A 234 -74.19 11.73 -3.06
N ASP A 235 -74.83 10.96 -3.94
CA ASP A 235 -75.81 11.50 -4.90
C ASP A 235 -76.96 12.20 -4.15
N LEU A 236 -77.31 13.41 -4.60
CA LEU A 236 -78.32 14.26 -3.97
C LEU A 236 -79.48 14.49 -4.92
N CYS A 237 -80.71 14.44 -4.39
CA CYS A 237 -81.91 14.89 -5.11
C CYS A 237 -81.90 16.43 -5.27
N LEU A 238 -82.64 16.95 -6.25
CA LEU A 238 -82.75 18.40 -6.52
C LEU A 238 -83.22 19.21 -5.29
N ASP A 239 -83.97 18.58 -4.40
CA ASP A 239 -84.54 19.15 -3.18
C ASP A 239 -83.75 18.80 -1.90
N ALA A 240 -82.54 18.23 -2.01
CA ALA A 240 -81.74 17.81 -0.86
C ALA A 240 -81.24 18.95 0.04
N GLY A 241 -81.47 20.22 -0.35
CA GLY A 241 -81.08 21.40 0.42
C GLY A 241 -79.57 21.65 0.43
N VAL A 242 -79.16 22.69 1.18
CA VAL A 242 -77.76 23.09 1.30
C VAL A 242 -76.98 22.05 2.11
N GLN A 243 -75.95 21.47 1.49
CA GLN A 243 -75.04 20.57 2.16
C GLN A 243 -73.95 21.37 2.89
N THR A 244 -73.77 21.10 4.19
CA THR A 244 -72.76 21.74 5.04
C THR A 244 -71.72 20.73 5.51
N GLY A 245 -70.49 21.17 5.80
CA GLY A 245 -69.41 20.27 6.24
C GLY A 245 -68.72 19.52 5.10
N LEU A 246 -68.80 20.07 3.88
CA LEU A 246 -68.21 19.48 2.68
C LEU A 246 -66.74 19.84 2.58
N GLY A 247 -65.90 18.90 2.97
CA GLY A 247 -64.45 19.03 2.95
C GLY A 247 -63.84 17.75 3.53
N GLY A 248 -63.80 16.70 2.72
CA GLY A 248 -63.18 15.42 3.09
C GLY A 248 -61.72 15.30 2.67
N GLY A 249 -61.09 16.39 2.21
CA GLY A 249 -59.70 16.35 1.78
C GLY A 249 -58.75 16.22 2.97
N THR A 250 -57.92 15.18 2.98
CA THR A 250 -56.98 14.92 4.09
C THR A 250 -55.72 15.78 4.05
N ALA A 251 -55.46 16.48 2.93
CA ALA A 251 -54.28 17.33 2.79
C ALA A 251 -54.46 18.68 3.52
N THR A 252 -53.62 18.93 4.52
CA THR A 252 -53.58 20.23 5.23
C THR A 252 -53.12 21.31 4.24
N GLY A 253 -53.96 22.31 3.96
CA GLY A 253 -53.62 23.44 3.08
C GLY A 253 -54.13 23.37 1.63
N GLY A 254 -54.97 22.39 1.28
CA GLY A 254 -55.60 22.33 -0.05
C GLY A 254 -56.56 23.51 -0.31
N VAL A 255 -56.52 24.08 -1.52
CA VAL A 255 -57.49 25.08 -1.99
C VAL A 255 -58.48 24.39 -2.94
N TYR A 256 -59.77 24.45 -2.64
CA TYR A 256 -60.84 23.86 -3.46
C TYR A 256 -61.41 24.91 -4.42
N TYR A 257 -61.46 24.59 -5.72
CA TYR A 257 -62.15 25.38 -6.73
C TYR A 257 -63.46 24.69 -7.11
N TRP A 258 -64.59 25.39 -6.92
CA TRP A 258 -65.90 24.94 -7.40
C TRP A 258 -66.22 25.65 -8.72
N SER A 259 -66.41 24.89 -9.80
CA SER A 259 -66.97 25.39 -11.05
C SER A 259 -68.43 24.98 -11.12
N TRP A 260 -69.32 25.95 -11.03
CA TRP A 260 -70.74 25.74 -11.33
C TRP A 260 -70.92 25.72 -12.84
N CYS A 261 -71.33 24.59 -13.41
CA CYS A 261 -71.92 24.59 -14.74
C CYS A 261 -73.35 25.16 -14.61
N TYR A 262 -73.62 26.24 -15.33
CA TYR A 262 -74.98 26.75 -15.55
C TYR A 262 -75.64 26.02 -16.71
#